data_AF-A0A3C1UDN2-F1
#
_entry.id   AF-A0A3C1UDN2-F1
#
_cell.length_a   1.000
_cell.length_b   1.000
_cell.length_c   1.000
_cell.angle_alpha   90.00
_cell.angle_beta   90.00
_cell.angle_gamma   90.00
#
_symmetry.space_group_name_H-M   'P 1'
#
loop_
_entity.id
_entity.type
_entity.pdbx_description
1 polymer ?
#
loop_
_entity_poly.entity_id
_entity_poly.type
_entity_poly.pdbx_seq_one_letter_code
_entity_poly.pdbx_strand_id
1 'polypeptide(L)'
;VALDSTIEPFDMLDHIHDLEHSLGSDSHRDDRGNYIDRLVDIDIMAIEQTDGTPIAINTPTLTVPHPHLTDRPFFLTPYRQLKSK
;
A
#
# COMPACT_ATOMS: atom_id res chain seq x y z
N VAL A 1 -4.69 7.82 2.34
CA VAL A 1 -4.36 9.22 1.94
C VAL A 1 -4.11 9.25 0.44
N ALA A 2 -4.03 10.43 -0.18
CA ALA A 2 -3.56 10.59 -1.56
C ALA A 2 -2.37 11.55 -1.55
N LEU A 3 -1.37 11.29 -2.37
CA LEU A 3 -0.15 12.09 -2.45
C LEU A 3 0.34 12.13 -3.91
N ASP A 4 0.87 13.27 -4.32
CA ASP A 4 1.59 13.41 -5.59
C ASP A 4 3.07 13.16 -5.34
N SER A 5 3.70 12.38 -6.21
CA SER A 5 5.12 12.03 -6.09
C SER A 5 5.76 11.83 -7.46
N THR A 6 7.04 12.13 -7.54
CA THR A 6 7.89 11.78 -8.70
C THR A 6 8.70 10.50 -8.46
N ILE A 7 8.47 9.82 -7.34
CA ILE A 7 9.11 8.55 -7.00
C ILE A 7 8.42 7.43 -7.80
N GLU A 8 9.20 6.57 -8.43
CA GLU A 8 8.67 5.43 -9.18
C GLU A 8 7.98 4.41 -8.26
N PRO A 9 6.98 3.66 -8.76
CA PRO A 9 6.16 2.78 -7.92
C PRO A 9 6.93 1.77 -7.06
N PHE A 10 8.01 1.20 -7.60
CA PHE A 10 8.84 0.22 -6.88
C PHE A 10 9.72 0.89 -5.82
N ASP A 11 10.29 2.07 -6.11
CA ASP A 11 11.07 2.83 -5.13
C ASP A 11 10.18 3.33 -3.99
N MET A 12 8.93 3.70 -4.30
CA MET A 12 7.92 4.05 -3.29
C MET A 12 7.60 2.85 -2.40
N LEU A 13 7.47 1.64 -2.98
CA LEU A 13 7.24 0.42 -2.22
C LEU A 13 8.41 0.14 -1.27
N ASP A 14 9.65 0.30 -1.73
CA ASP A 14 10.84 0.15 -0.90
C ASP A 14 10.86 1.18 0.25
N HIS A 15 10.55 2.45 -0.04
CA HIS A 15 10.41 3.48 1.00
C HIS A 15 9.32 3.16 2.03
N ILE A 16 8.20 2.60 1.60
CA ILE A 16 7.14 2.16 2.50
C ILE A 16 7.64 1.06 3.43
N HIS A 17 8.28 0.01 2.89
CA HIS A 17 8.83 -1.07 3.69
C HIS A 17 9.89 -0.56 4.69
N ASP A 18 10.76 0.36 4.27
CA ASP A 18 11.76 0.98 5.16
C ASP A 18 11.09 1.77 6.30
N LEU A 19 9.99 2.47 6.02
CA LEU A 19 9.22 3.20 7.03
C LEU A 19 8.57 2.24 8.02
N GLU A 20 7.90 1.19 7.55
CA GLU A 20 7.32 0.15 8.40
C GLU A 20 8.39 -0.49 9.30
N HIS A 21 9.56 -0.79 8.72
CA HIS A 21 10.70 -1.32 9.44
C HIS A 21 11.16 -0.35 10.55
N SER A 22 11.37 0.92 10.20
CA SER A 22 11.82 1.95 11.16
C SER A 22 10.84 2.18 12.32
N LEU A 23 9.55 1.89 12.11
CA LEU A 23 8.50 1.98 13.12
C LEU A 23 8.36 0.71 13.97
N GLY A 24 9.06 -0.37 13.63
CA GLY A 24 9.08 -1.63 14.37
C GLY A 24 8.06 -2.67 13.90
N SER A 25 7.60 -2.59 12.64
CA SER A 25 6.73 -3.61 12.01
C SER A 25 7.53 -4.78 11.36
N ASP A 26 8.77 -5.04 11.82
CA ASP A 26 9.75 -5.94 11.19
C ASP A 26 9.32 -7.40 11.08
N SER A 27 8.57 -7.87 12.06
CA SER A 27 8.21 -9.28 12.15
C SER A 27 6.74 -9.46 12.42
N HIS A 28 6.13 -10.38 11.68
CA HIS A 28 4.76 -10.88 11.88
C HIS A 28 4.71 -12.10 12.78
N ARG A 29 5.88 -12.44 13.31
CA ARG A 29 6.16 -13.66 14.00
C ARG A 29 6.97 -13.31 15.23
N ASP A 30 6.50 -13.71 16.40
CA ASP A 30 7.39 -13.74 17.56
C ASP A 30 8.49 -14.81 17.37
N ASP A 31 9.43 -14.91 18.31
CA ASP A 31 10.50 -15.92 18.30
C ASP A 31 9.98 -17.38 18.30
N ARG A 32 8.68 -17.58 18.52
CA ARG A 32 7.99 -18.88 18.53
C ARG A 32 7.15 -19.11 17.28
N GLY A 33 7.13 -18.17 16.34
CA GLY A 33 6.36 -18.24 15.10
C GLY A 33 4.88 -17.89 15.23
N ASN A 34 4.43 -17.34 16.36
CA ASN A 34 3.05 -16.89 16.52
C ASN A 34 2.81 -15.57 15.80
N TYR A 35 1.60 -15.37 15.28
CA TYR A 35 1.24 -14.09 14.68
C TYR A 35 1.28 -12.97 15.72
N ILE A 36 2.01 -11.90 15.38
CA ILE A 36 1.98 -10.63 16.09
C ILE A 36 1.44 -9.56 15.15
N ASP A 37 0.61 -8.67 15.69
CA ASP A 37 0.07 -7.55 14.93
C ASP A 37 1.20 -6.61 14.50
N ARG A 38 1.12 -6.08 13.27
CA ARG A 38 1.97 -4.96 12.87
C ARG A 38 1.61 -3.72 13.67
N LEU A 39 2.61 -2.90 14.00
CA LEU A 39 2.35 -1.55 14.50
C LEU A 39 1.67 -0.69 13.43
N VAL A 40 2.14 -0.82 12.18
CA VAL A 40 1.58 -0.17 10.99
C VAL A 40 1.77 -1.06 9.75
N ASP A 41 0.80 -0.99 8.84
CA ASP A 41 0.76 -1.66 7.53
C ASP A 41 0.31 -0.60 6.50
N ILE A 42 1.12 -0.34 5.47
CA ILE A 42 0.93 0.71 4.49
C ILE A 42 0.84 0.09 3.10
N ASP A 43 -0.37 0.06 2.54
CA ASP A 43 -0.62 -0.48 1.20
C ASP A 43 -0.68 0.61 0.12
N ILE A 44 -0.09 0.32 -1.05
CA ILE A 44 -0.35 1.07 -2.28
C ILE A 44 -1.67 0.56 -2.89
N MET A 45 -2.76 1.33 -2.70
CA MET A 45 -4.09 0.93 -3.16
C MET A 45 -4.27 1.07 -4.68
N ALA A 46 -3.84 2.19 -5.24
CA ALA A 46 -3.96 2.52 -6.67
C ALA A 46 -2.94 3.61 -7.02
N ILE A 47 -2.59 3.70 -8.30
CA ILE A 47 -1.68 4.71 -8.82
C ILE A 47 -2.33 5.33 -10.06
N GLU A 48 -2.19 6.65 -10.20
CA GLU A 48 -2.68 7.42 -11.35
C GLU A 48 -1.57 8.33 -11.85
N GLN A 49 -1.53 8.54 -13.17
CA GLN A 49 -0.73 9.61 -13.76
C GLN A 49 -1.33 10.97 -13.42
N THR A 50 -0.57 12.03 -13.67
CA THR A 50 -1.01 13.42 -13.42
C THR A 50 -2.27 13.81 -14.20
N ASP A 51 -2.60 13.12 -15.29
CA ASP A 51 -3.82 13.33 -16.08
C ASP A 51 -5.01 12.48 -15.60
N GLY A 52 -4.86 11.74 -14.50
CA GLY A 52 -5.87 10.84 -13.94
C GLY A 52 -5.91 9.47 -14.60
N THR A 53 -5.01 9.16 -15.53
CA THR A 53 -4.94 7.82 -16.14
C THR A 53 -4.46 6.80 -15.11
N PRO A 54 -5.23 5.73 -14.82
CA PRO A 54 -4.80 4.71 -13.87
C PRO A 54 -3.59 3.94 -14.40
N ILE A 55 -2.64 3.65 -13.50
CA ILE A 55 -1.49 2.79 -13.75
C ILE A 55 -1.80 1.40 -13.19
N ALA A 56 -1.56 0.38 -14.00
CA ALA A 56 -1.68 -1.02 -13.60
C ALA A 56 -0.30 -1.69 -13.59
N ILE A 57 0.02 -2.38 -12.50
CA ILE A 57 1.22 -3.20 -12.37
C ILE A 57 0.78 -4.57 -11.90
N ASN A 58 1.29 -5.63 -12.53
CA ASN A 58 0.98 -7.00 -12.15
C ASN A 58 2.27 -7.80 -12.13
N THR A 59 2.99 -7.70 -11.00
CA THR A 59 4.23 -8.42 -10.76
C THR A 59 4.15 -9.11 -9.40
N PRO A 60 4.99 -10.13 -9.15
CA PRO A 60 5.07 -10.76 -7.83
C PRO A 60 5.42 -9.79 -6.69
N THR A 61 6.10 -8.68 -7.00
CA THR A 61 6.55 -7.68 -6.01
C THR A 61 5.49 -6.62 -5.74
N LEU A 62 4.86 -6.09 -6.79
CA LEU A 62 3.83 -5.05 -6.69
C LEU A 62 2.67 -5.36 -7.63
N THR A 63 1.46 -5.37 -7.08
CA THR A 63 0.22 -5.48 -7.83
C THR A 63 -0.67 -4.28 -7.52
N VAL A 64 -0.91 -3.43 -8.53
CA VAL A 64 -1.81 -2.28 -8.43
C VAL A 64 -2.80 -2.25 -9.61
N PRO A 65 -4.07 -1.87 -9.40
CA PRO A 65 -4.71 -1.61 -8.11
C PRO A 65 -4.63 -2.82 -7.17
N HIS A 66 -4.56 -2.56 -5.86
CA HIS A 66 -4.39 -3.62 -4.86
C HIS A 66 -5.45 -4.71 -5.08
N PRO A 67 -5.08 -6.00 -5.12
CA PRO A 67 -5.95 -7.08 -5.59
C PRO A 67 -7.24 -7.23 -4.78
N HIS A 68 -7.22 -6.82 -3.50
CA HIS A 68 -8.39 -6.85 -2.62
C HIS A 68 -9.03 -5.48 -2.37
N LEU A 69 -8.71 -4.48 -3.19
CA LEU A 69 -9.26 -3.13 -3.04
C LEU A 69 -10.79 -3.12 -3.04
N THR A 70 -11.42 -3.94 -3.88
CA THR A 70 -12.88 -4.04 -4.00
C THR A 70 -13.53 -4.88 -2.90
N ASP A 71 -12.78 -5.83 -2.33
CA ASP A 71 -13.33 -6.86 -1.46
C ASP A 71 -13.25 -6.48 0.01
N ARG A 72 -12.38 -5.51 0.35
CA ARG A 72 -12.13 -5.04 1.71
C ARG A 72 -12.79 -3.67 1.93
N PRO A 73 -13.88 -3.58 2.72
CA PRO A 73 -14.58 -2.31 2.94
C PRO A 73 -13.69 -1.21 3.54
N PHE A 74 -12.70 -1.60 4.35
CA PHE A 74 -11.73 -0.69 4.95
C PHE A 74 -10.71 -0.11 3.96
N PHE A 75 -10.59 -0.69 2.75
CA PHE A 75 -9.88 -0.08 1.62
C PHE A 75 -10.84 0.68 0.70
N LEU A 76 -11.95 0.04 0.32
CA LEU A 76 -12.87 0.59 -0.67
C LEU A 76 -13.52 1.91 -0.23
N THR A 77 -13.93 1.99 1.04
CA THR A 77 -14.62 3.17 1.57
C THR A 77 -13.72 4.40 1.56
N PRO A 78 -12.51 4.40 2.17
CA PRO A 78 -11.63 5.55 2.10
C PRO A 78 -11.15 5.85 0.68
N TYR A 79 -10.93 4.84 -0.17
CA TYR A 79 -10.58 5.07 -1.58
C TYR A 79 -11.65 5.87 -2.33
N ARG A 80 -12.93 5.50 -2.18
CA ARG A 80 -14.05 6.25 -2.77
C ARG A 80 -14.13 7.70 -2.26
N GLN A 81 -13.89 7.91 -0.97
CA GLN A 81 -13.86 9.26 -0.37
C GLN A 81 -12.76 10.14 -0.95
N LEU A 82 -11.61 9.55 -1.31
CA LEU A 82 -10.52 10.27 -1.97
C LEU A 82 -10.87 10.61 -3.42
N LYS A 83 -11.52 9.69 -4.15
CA LYS A 83 -11.93 9.89 -5.56
C LYS A 83 -13.16 10.79 -5.75
N SER A 84 -13.94 11.03 -4.70
CA SER A 84 -15.12 11.90 -4.74
C SER A 84 -14.82 13.37 -4.43
N LYS A 85 -13.55 13.72 -4.21
CA LYS A 85 -13.08 15.10 -4.08
C LYS A 85 -12.66 15.64 -5.44
#